data_AF-A0A8J7GHJ1-F1
#
_entry.id   AF-A0A8J7GHJ1-F1
#
_cell.length_a   1.000
_cell.length_b   1.000
_cell.length_c   1.000
_cell.angle_alpha   90.00
_cell.angle_beta   90.00
_cell.angle_gamma   90.00
#
_symmetry.space_group_name_H-M   'P 1'
#
loop_
_entity.id
_entity.type
_entity.pdbx_description
1 polymer ?
#
loop_
_entity_poly.entity_id
_entity_poly.type
_entity_poly.pdbx_seq_one_letter_code
_entity_poly.pdbx_strand_id
1 'polypeptide(L)'
;MSTRRVGPVLVAVTAAVAATAAPATAAPATSTSAPSAAVFNVRNYGAKGDGNANDTAAINKAIVAANHATGGGTVQFPAGTYRSATTIHMLSDVTLRLDAGSTIKGSGADTYDPPEPNPNDRYQDYGHSHFHNAMIHGDRLTNIGFTGSGTIDGGGNLITGNPKSGEADKILSLTRCDGLTLSGITLKRGGHFAALINGCDHVTSDRLTIDTAGDRDGWNIISTRNVVITNIHAAANDDALVFKSDYALGQKLPNGNVTVDTAQLSAGCCNALMFGSETCGDFTHYRFSHVTITGAGKSGLGLVSMDGARISDVRYDDVTMANTASPIMLKVGTRKRCGDGPGVGSISDIHFSNVRGTSAGAYSPTIWGQPGHPVTDVSFDHVDLTVPGGHAATDPTKVPDDTGDYNPKSLGTRPAYGWYLHEVSGITFTASSVRFAADDQRPAVIVNAGSDVTFDHFTAQRGSGGPFDLGFQHVSGYCVTAATTTAGGPAKVSATGSTSSCG
;
A
#
# COMPACT_ATOMS: atom_id res chain seq x y z
N MET A 1 52.90 -74.52 26.66
CA MET A 1 54.17 -73.91 27.12
C MET A 1 54.48 -72.71 26.25
N SER A 2 54.36 -71.50 26.78
CA SER A 2 55.12 -70.29 26.41
C SER A 2 54.43 -69.09 27.05
N THR A 3 54.80 -68.81 28.30
CA THR A 3 54.44 -67.62 29.05
C THR A 3 55.11 -66.39 28.42
N ARG A 4 54.33 -65.41 27.95
CA ARG A 4 54.84 -64.08 27.61
C ARG A 4 54.47 -63.09 28.69
N ARG A 5 55.52 -62.52 29.28
CA ARG A 5 55.51 -61.48 30.32
C ARG A 5 54.91 -60.18 29.77
N VAL A 6 54.05 -59.58 30.58
CA VAL A 6 53.53 -58.21 30.40
C VAL A 6 54.58 -57.24 30.95
N GLY A 7 55.09 -56.35 30.10
CA GLY A 7 55.92 -55.22 30.50
C GLY A 7 55.05 -53.98 30.75
N PRO A 8 55.45 -53.07 31.66
CA PRO A 8 54.64 -51.89 31.98
C PRO A 8 54.72 -50.85 30.86
N VAL A 9 53.55 -50.36 30.44
CA VAL A 9 53.40 -49.23 29.51
C VAL A 9 53.60 -47.94 30.30
N LEU A 10 54.67 -47.22 29.97
CA LEU A 10 54.98 -45.90 30.51
C LEU A 10 54.05 -44.86 29.82
N VAL A 11 53.14 -44.26 30.58
CA VAL A 11 52.30 -43.14 30.08
C VAL A 11 53.08 -41.84 30.30
N ALA A 12 53.61 -41.27 29.22
CA ALA A 12 54.22 -39.95 29.23
C ALA A 12 53.12 -38.87 29.21
N VAL A 13 53.02 -38.09 30.28
CA VAL A 13 52.18 -36.90 30.33
C VAL A 13 52.93 -35.75 29.65
N THR A 14 52.57 -35.45 28.40
CA THR A 14 53.02 -34.22 27.73
C THR A 14 52.14 -33.06 28.15
N ALA A 15 52.69 -32.14 28.95
CA ALA A 15 52.08 -30.86 29.25
C ALA A 15 52.08 -29.97 27.99
N ALA A 16 50.90 -29.68 27.44
CA ALA A 16 50.74 -28.71 26.37
C ALA A 16 50.80 -27.29 26.96
N VAL A 17 51.89 -26.58 26.74
CA VAL A 17 51.99 -25.14 27.00
C VAL A 17 51.28 -24.43 25.84
N ALA A 18 50.10 -23.87 26.10
CA ALA A 18 49.40 -23.02 25.16
C ALA A 18 50.10 -21.65 25.09
N ALA A 19 50.86 -21.42 24.01
CA ALA A 19 51.38 -20.10 23.68
C ALA A 19 50.23 -19.22 23.16
N THR A 20 49.81 -18.24 23.95
CA THR A 20 48.86 -17.22 23.52
C THR A 20 49.52 -16.30 22.50
N ALA A 21 49.21 -16.45 21.22
CA ALA A 21 49.58 -15.48 20.20
C ALA A 21 48.81 -14.17 20.44
N ALA A 22 49.55 -13.07 20.60
CA ALA A 22 48.96 -11.74 20.67
C ALA A 22 48.29 -11.40 19.32
N PRO A 23 47.10 -10.75 19.33
CA PRO A 23 46.41 -10.41 18.09
C PRO A 23 47.23 -9.36 17.32
N ALA A 24 47.50 -9.63 16.05
CA ALA A 24 48.08 -8.66 15.14
C ALA A 24 47.09 -7.49 14.98
N THR A 25 47.51 -6.29 15.38
CA THR A 25 46.77 -5.06 15.15
C THR A 25 46.69 -4.80 13.64
N ALA A 26 45.51 -5.05 13.05
CA ALA A 26 45.22 -4.64 11.69
C ALA A 26 45.31 -3.11 11.62
N ALA A 27 46.12 -2.59 10.70
CA ALA A 27 46.14 -1.17 10.37
C ALA A 27 44.74 -0.74 9.92
N PRO A 28 44.26 0.47 10.30
CA PRO A 28 42.95 0.95 9.90
C PRO A 28 42.88 1.01 8.37
N ALA A 29 41.92 0.28 7.79
CA ALA A 29 41.58 0.42 6.39
C ALA A 29 41.17 1.88 6.17
N THR A 30 41.93 2.60 5.35
CA THR A 30 41.56 3.93 4.88
C THR A 30 40.25 3.79 4.11
N SER A 31 39.15 4.19 4.73
CA SER A 31 37.88 4.37 4.04
C SER A 31 38.08 5.49 3.03
N THR A 32 38.37 5.14 1.78
CA THR A 32 38.21 6.07 0.67
C THR A 32 36.73 6.43 0.65
N SER A 33 36.39 7.64 1.11
CA SER A 33 35.06 8.20 0.91
C SER A 33 34.74 8.06 -0.57
N ALA A 34 33.61 7.42 -0.91
CA ALA A 34 33.11 7.52 -2.27
C ALA A 34 33.13 9.01 -2.67
N PRO A 35 33.67 9.37 -3.84
CA PRO A 35 33.72 10.76 -4.24
C PRO A 35 32.32 11.35 -4.14
N SER A 36 32.18 12.48 -3.44
CA SER A 36 30.90 13.21 -3.37
C SER A 36 30.41 13.44 -4.80
N ALA A 37 29.20 12.97 -5.12
CA ALA A 37 28.61 13.15 -6.44
C ALA A 37 28.71 14.62 -6.86
N ALA A 38 29.08 14.86 -8.12
CA ALA A 38 29.23 16.20 -8.66
C ALA A 38 27.90 16.96 -8.57
N VAL A 39 27.94 18.25 -8.21
CA VAL A 39 26.75 19.07 -7.97
C VAL A 39 26.55 20.08 -9.12
N PHE A 40 25.36 20.05 -9.70
CA PHE A 40 24.94 20.82 -10.88
C PHE A 40 23.84 21.79 -10.48
N ASN A 41 24.20 23.01 -10.07
CA ASN A 41 23.23 24.03 -9.70
C ASN A 41 22.48 24.53 -10.95
N VAL A 42 21.15 24.41 -10.96
CA VAL A 42 20.29 24.77 -12.11
C VAL A 42 20.48 26.22 -12.58
N ARG A 43 20.88 27.14 -11.69
CA ARG A 43 21.14 28.55 -12.05
C ARG A 43 22.37 28.71 -12.95
N ASN A 44 23.36 27.83 -12.83
CA ASN A 44 24.53 27.82 -13.71
C ASN A 44 24.17 27.37 -15.14
N TYR A 45 22.99 26.78 -15.31
CA TYR A 45 22.44 26.36 -16.61
C TYR A 45 21.37 27.33 -17.15
N GLY A 46 21.16 28.46 -16.47
CA GLY A 46 20.31 29.55 -16.91
C GLY A 46 18.96 29.67 -16.20
N ALA A 47 18.66 28.79 -15.24
CA ALA A 47 17.41 28.87 -14.49
C ALA A 47 17.37 30.15 -13.63
N LYS A 48 16.23 30.84 -13.61
CA LYS A 48 16.02 32.06 -12.84
C LYS A 48 15.54 31.75 -11.43
N GLY A 49 14.61 30.81 -11.27
CA GLY A 49 14.00 30.52 -9.97
C GLY A 49 13.16 31.67 -9.41
N ASP A 50 12.61 32.52 -10.30
CA ASP A 50 11.83 33.73 -9.97
C ASP A 50 10.30 33.50 -9.98
N GLY A 51 9.86 32.29 -10.29
CA GLY A 51 8.45 31.90 -10.39
C GLY A 51 7.76 32.25 -11.71
N ASN A 52 8.44 32.96 -12.62
CA ASN A 52 7.85 33.49 -13.85
C ASN A 52 8.53 32.92 -15.11
N ALA A 53 9.86 32.96 -15.17
CA ALA A 53 10.62 32.49 -16.31
C ALA A 53 10.43 30.98 -16.53
N ASN A 54 10.35 30.54 -17.79
CA ASN A 54 10.37 29.11 -18.08
C ASN A 54 11.77 28.54 -17.79
N ASP A 55 11.90 27.80 -16.71
CA ASP A 55 13.16 27.22 -16.26
C ASP A 55 13.40 25.80 -16.80
N THR A 56 12.42 25.18 -17.47
CA THR A 56 12.50 23.78 -17.92
C THR A 56 13.75 23.49 -18.74
N ALA A 57 14.06 24.34 -19.72
CA ALA A 57 15.22 24.12 -20.59
C ALA A 57 16.57 24.18 -19.84
N ALA A 58 16.66 25.03 -18.81
CA ALA A 58 17.84 25.10 -17.96
C ALA A 58 17.96 23.89 -17.04
N ILE A 59 16.83 23.42 -16.49
CA ILE A 59 16.76 22.22 -15.66
C ILE A 59 17.20 20.99 -16.46
N ASN A 60 16.64 20.78 -17.66
CA ASN A 60 17.00 19.64 -18.51
C ASN A 60 18.50 19.68 -18.92
N LYS A 61 19.08 20.87 -19.15
CA LYS A 61 20.52 20.99 -19.38
C LYS A 61 21.35 20.57 -18.17
N ALA A 62 20.93 20.93 -16.96
CA ALA A 62 21.59 20.51 -15.73
C ALA A 62 21.50 18.99 -15.53
N ILE A 63 20.35 18.38 -15.85
CA ILE A 63 20.16 16.91 -15.81
C ILE A 63 21.11 16.21 -16.80
N VAL A 64 21.20 16.66 -18.04
CA VAL A 64 22.13 16.11 -19.03
C VAL A 64 23.58 16.22 -18.55
N ALA A 65 23.96 17.38 -18.01
CA ALA A 65 25.30 17.58 -17.47
C ALA A 65 25.61 16.65 -16.28
N ALA A 66 24.64 16.44 -15.39
CA ALA A 66 24.76 15.54 -14.26
C ALA A 66 24.88 14.07 -14.70
N ASN A 67 24.04 13.63 -15.64
CA ASN A 67 24.08 12.29 -16.20
C ASN A 67 25.42 11.99 -16.91
N HIS A 68 26.00 12.97 -17.60
CA HIS A 68 27.29 12.81 -18.29
C HIS A 68 28.50 12.84 -17.35
N ALA A 69 28.32 13.19 -16.07
CA ALA A 69 29.40 13.19 -15.10
C ALA A 69 29.80 11.74 -14.75
N THR A 70 31.09 11.53 -14.46
CA THR A 70 31.57 10.22 -14.04
C THR A 70 30.90 9.80 -12.73
N GLY A 71 30.08 8.74 -12.79
CA GLY A 71 29.30 8.25 -11.65
C GLY A 71 28.00 9.01 -11.39
N GLY A 72 27.54 9.83 -12.35
CA GLY A 72 26.31 10.61 -12.22
C GLY A 72 26.49 11.90 -11.41
N GLY A 73 25.36 12.51 -11.04
CA GLY A 73 25.39 13.82 -10.39
C GLY A 73 24.10 14.24 -9.68
N THR A 74 24.25 15.21 -8.80
CA THR A 74 23.15 15.88 -8.12
C THR A 74 22.81 17.19 -8.83
N VAL A 75 21.60 17.31 -9.37
CA VAL A 75 21.06 18.59 -9.86
C VAL A 75 20.47 19.34 -8.66
N GLN A 76 21.11 20.44 -8.28
CA GLN A 76 20.72 21.23 -7.12
C GLN A 76 19.76 22.36 -7.50
N PHE A 77 18.67 22.48 -6.75
CA PHE A 77 17.74 23.60 -6.78
C PHE A 77 17.89 24.42 -5.49
N PRO A 78 18.64 25.54 -5.50
CA PRO A 78 18.65 26.48 -4.39
C PRO A 78 17.27 27.10 -4.14
N ALA A 79 17.07 27.75 -3.00
CA ALA A 79 15.82 28.47 -2.68
C ALA A 79 15.37 29.39 -3.84
N GLY A 80 14.08 29.30 -4.20
CA GLY A 80 13.49 29.95 -5.38
C GLY A 80 12.35 29.13 -5.97
N THR A 81 11.55 29.73 -6.84
CA THR A 81 10.47 29.04 -7.56
C THR A 81 10.85 28.84 -9.02
N TYR A 82 11.07 27.60 -9.44
CA TYR A 82 11.46 27.23 -10.78
C TYR A 82 10.24 26.76 -11.56
N ARG A 83 9.80 27.54 -12.55
CA ARG A 83 8.60 27.20 -13.31
C ARG A 83 8.94 26.15 -14.36
N SER A 84 8.32 24.98 -14.23
CA SER A 84 8.31 23.93 -15.25
C SER A 84 7.18 24.23 -16.23
N ALA A 85 7.50 24.90 -17.34
CA ALA A 85 6.51 25.23 -18.36
C ALA A 85 6.38 24.17 -19.46
N THR A 86 7.32 23.23 -19.51
CA THR A 86 7.24 22.00 -20.30
C THR A 86 7.81 20.86 -19.45
N THR A 87 7.87 19.66 -20.01
CA THR A 87 8.37 18.43 -19.37
C THR A 87 9.83 18.50 -18.94
N ILE A 88 10.10 18.06 -17.71
CA ILE A 88 11.44 17.74 -17.22
C ILE A 88 11.71 16.26 -17.48
N HIS A 89 12.79 15.95 -18.19
CA HIS A 89 13.13 14.58 -18.58
C HIS A 89 14.21 14.03 -17.64
N MET A 90 13.86 13.03 -16.84
CA MET A 90 14.82 12.35 -15.98
C MET A 90 15.75 11.43 -16.78
N LEU A 91 16.99 11.29 -16.30
CA LEU A 91 18.00 10.39 -16.82
C LEU A 91 18.60 9.57 -15.67
N SER A 92 19.21 8.43 -15.99
CA SER A 92 19.90 7.58 -15.00
C SER A 92 21.01 8.33 -14.25
N ASP A 93 21.34 7.86 -13.05
CA ASP A 93 22.42 8.36 -12.20
C ASP A 93 22.27 9.85 -11.83
N VAL A 94 21.03 10.36 -11.86
CA VAL A 94 20.71 11.76 -11.52
C VAL A 94 19.82 11.83 -10.28
N THR A 95 20.25 12.65 -9.32
CA THR A 95 19.42 13.07 -8.18
C THR A 95 19.03 14.53 -8.32
N LEU A 96 17.73 14.84 -8.32
CA LEU A 96 17.22 16.19 -8.13
C LEU A 96 17.20 16.50 -6.62
N ARG A 97 18.06 17.42 -6.17
CA ARG A 97 18.08 17.88 -4.77
C ARG A 97 17.41 19.25 -4.65
N LEU A 98 16.25 19.26 -4.02
CA LEU A 98 15.46 20.45 -3.73
C LEU A 98 15.84 20.98 -2.35
N ASP A 99 16.65 22.05 -2.31
CA ASP A 99 17.05 22.67 -1.05
C ASP A 99 15.83 23.33 -0.37
N ALA A 100 15.94 23.62 0.92
CA ALA A 100 14.89 24.32 1.66
C ALA A 100 14.48 25.64 0.97
N GLY A 101 13.18 25.87 0.83
CA GLY A 101 12.63 27.04 0.14
C GLY A 101 12.71 26.98 -1.39
N SER A 102 13.11 25.86 -1.98
CA SER A 102 12.97 25.62 -3.42
C SER A 102 11.59 25.06 -3.76
N THR A 103 11.06 25.46 -4.92
CA THR A 103 9.82 24.91 -5.47
C THR A 103 9.96 24.73 -6.97
N ILE A 104 9.75 23.51 -7.47
CA ILE A 104 9.51 23.27 -8.90
C ILE A 104 8.01 23.39 -9.13
N LYS A 105 7.56 24.37 -9.92
CA LYS A 105 6.13 24.68 -10.08
C LYS A 105 5.64 24.37 -11.50
N GLY A 106 4.60 23.55 -11.61
CA GLY A 106 3.96 23.20 -12.88
C GLY A 106 3.20 24.37 -13.54
N SER A 107 3.12 24.30 -14.86
CA SER A 107 2.32 25.14 -15.76
C SER A 107 1.11 24.39 -16.33
N GLY A 108 0.37 25.01 -17.26
CA GLY A 108 -0.80 24.45 -17.94
C GLY A 108 -0.59 23.05 -18.52
N ALA A 109 -1.58 22.17 -18.32
CA ALA A 109 -1.52 20.75 -18.69
C ALA A 109 -1.23 20.48 -20.17
N ASP A 110 -1.50 21.43 -21.07
CA ASP A 110 -1.37 21.33 -22.53
C ASP A 110 0.05 21.67 -23.06
N THR A 111 1.00 21.95 -22.16
CA THR A 111 2.36 22.38 -22.52
C THR A 111 3.44 21.32 -22.29
N TYR A 112 3.07 20.16 -21.75
CA TYR A 112 3.97 19.03 -21.55
C TYR A 112 4.02 18.12 -22.78
N ASP A 113 4.84 17.08 -22.70
CA ASP A 113 4.99 16.12 -23.79
C ASP A 113 3.64 15.50 -24.11
N PRO A 114 3.36 15.24 -25.40
CA PRO A 114 2.17 14.51 -25.75
C PRO A 114 2.25 13.07 -25.19
N PRO A 115 1.09 12.47 -24.90
CA PRO A 115 1.00 11.07 -24.52
C PRO A 115 1.55 10.17 -25.63
N GLU A 116 2.31 9.16 -25.26
CA GLU A 116 2.82 8.14 -26.18
C GLU A 116 1.73 7.13 -26.56
N PRO A 117 1.73 6.55 -27.78
CA PRO A 117 0.78 5.50 -28.13
C PRO A 117 0.91 4.28 -27.20
N ASN A 118 -0.21 3.78 -26.67
CA ASN A 118 -0.23 2.55 -25.88
C ASN A 118 -1.31 1.58 -26.40
N PRO A 119 -0.92 0.43 -27.00
CA PRO A 119 -1.90 -0.54 -27.51
C PRO A 119 -2.65 -1.31 -26.40
N ASN A 120 -2.30 -1.09 -25.13
CA ASN A 120 -2.88 -1.75 -23.96
C ASN A 120 -3.80 -0.85 -23.14
N ASP A 121 -4.13 0.35 -23.63
CA ASP A 121 -4.95 1.35 -22.95
C ASP A 121 -6.39 0.88 -22.63
N ARG A 122 -6.89 -0.14 -23.33
CA ARG A 122 -8.21 -0.74 -23.06
C ARG A 122 -8.37 -1.36 -21.67
N TYR A 123 -7.27 -1.67 -20.97
CA TYR A 123 -7.30 -2.42 -19.70
C TYR A 123 -7.29 -1.55 -18.45
N GLN A 124 -7.04 -0.25 -18.57
CA GLN A 124 -7.03 0.69 -17.46
C GLN A 124 -7.47 2.06 -17.95
N ASP A 125 -7.52 3.08 -17.09
CA ASP A 125 -7.85 4.42 -17.56
C ASP A 125 -6.68 5.08 -18.32
N TYR A 126 -6.96 6.26 -18.88
CA TYR A 126 -5.99 7.02 -19.66
C TYR A 126 -4.75 7.42 -18.85
N GLY A 127 -4.94 7.87 -17.60
CA GLY A 127 -3.85 8.32 -16.75
C GLY A 127 -2.90 7.19 -16.35
N HIS A 128 -3.41 5.96 -16.24
CA HIS A 128 -2.61 4.76 -16.02
C HIS A 128 -1.96 4.20 -17.29
N SER A 129 -2.39 4.64 -18.48
CA SER A 129 -1.94 4.11 -19.77
C SER A 129 -0.89 4.97 -20.47
N HIS A 130 -0.79 6.25 -20.13
CA HIS A 130 0.12 7.19 -20.77
C HIS A 130 1.00 7.88 -19.72
N PHE A 131 2.31 7.85 -19.95
CA PHE A 131 3.31 8.19 -18.96
C PHE A 131 4.04 9.50 -19.27
N HIS A 132 4.20 9.88 -20.54
CA HIS A 132 5.03 11.04 -20.91
C HIS A 132 4.35 12.39 -20.65
N ASN A 133 3.02 12.43 -20.63
CA ASN A 133 2.23 13.63 -20.33
C ASN A 133 2.24 13.93 -18.82
N ALA A 134 3.41 14.28 -18.30
CA ALA A 134 3.64 14.57 -16.89
C ALA A 134 4.62 15.73 -16.73
N MET A 135 4.68 16.33 -15.53
CA MET A 135 5.68 17.37 -15.25
C MET A 135 7.10 16.82 -15.32
N ILE A 136 7.32 15.66 -14.71
CA ILE A 136 8.59 14.96 -14.68
C ILE A 136 8.35 13.51 -15.06
N HIS A 137 8.97 13.04 -16.15
CA HIS A 137 8.89 11.63 -16.53
C HIS A 137 10.25 11.01 -16.82
N GLY A 138 10.26 9.68 -16.80
CA GLY A 138 11.41 8.86 -17.06
C GLY A 138 11.03 7.39 -17.28
N ASP A 139 11.75 6.71 -18.16
CA ASP A 139 11.54 5.32 -18.50
C ASP A 139 12.86 4.55 -18.56
N ARG A 140 12.90 3.35 -17.98
CA ARG A 140 14.09 2.47 -17.94
C ARG A 140 15.33 3.14 -17.33
N LEU A 141 15.12 3.87 -16.24
CA LEU A 141 16.18 4.62 -15.56
C LEU A 141 16.80 3.82 -14.41
N THR A 142 18.07 4.06 -14.13
CA THR A 142 18.79 3.45 -13.00
C THR A 142 19.33 4.52 -12.07
N ASN A 143 19.33 4.29 -10.76
CA ASN A 143 19.93 5.18 -9.75
C ASN A 143 19.42 6.63 -9.83
N ILE A 144 18.11 6.83 -9.69
CA ILE A 144 17.47 8.15 -9.73
C ILE A 144 16.98 8.59 -8.36
N GLY A 145 16.97 9.90 -8.11
CA GLY A 145 16.60 10.43 -6.81
C GLY A 145 15.87 11.77 -6.85
N PHE A 146 14.96 11.97 -5.91
CA PHE A 146 14.36 13.26 -5.58
C PHE A 146 14.52 13.46 -4.08
N THR A 147 15.35 14.42 -3.69
CA THR A 147 15.81 14.56 -2.29
C THR A 147 15.75 15.99 -1.82
N GLY A 148 15.89 16.19 -0.51
CA GLY A 148 16.00 17.50 0.13
C GLY A 148 14.77 17.81 0.97
N SER A 149 14.34 19.06 0.96
CA SER A 149 13.18 19.53 1.74
C SER A 149 12.37 20.62 1.02
N GLY A 150 12.56 20.75 -0.29
CA GLY A 150 11.74 21.62 -1.13
C GLY A 150 10.51 20.91 -1.69
N THR A 151 9.78 21.62 -2.54
CA THR A 151 8.47 21.21 -3.03
C THR A 151 8.47 21.00 -4.54
N ILE A 152 7.82 19.95 -5.02
CA ILE A 152 7.37 19.84 -6.40
C ILE A 152 5.86 20.06 -6.39
N ASP A 153 5.42 21.13 -7.03
CA ASP A 153 4.05 21.62 -6.94
C ASP A 153 3.41 21.66 -8.33
N GLY A 154 2.34 20.90 -8.58
CA GLY A 154 1.63 20.89 -9.86
C GLY A 154 0.95 22.21 -10.21
N GLY A 155 0.94 23.18 -9.30
CA GLY A 155 0.43 24.52 -9.53
C GLY A 155 -1.09 24.61 -9.50
N GLY A 156 -1.79 23.48 -9.34
CA GLY A 156 -3.23 23.35 -9.62
C GLY A 156 -3.56 23.39 -11.12
N ASN A 157 -2.57 23.12 -11.97
CA ASN A 157 -2.70 23.21 -13.43
C ASN A 157 -2.80 21.86 -14.13
N LEU A 158 -2.52 20.77 -13.41
CA LEU A 158 -2.62 19.40 -13.91
C LEU A 158 -4.07 18.91 -13.82
N ILE A 159 -4.46 18.02 -14.74
CA ILE A 159 -5.83 17.51 -14.79
C ILE A 159 -6.10 16.60 -13.60
N THR A 160 -7.19 16.85 -12.86
CA THR A 160 -7.68 16.00 -11.74
C THR A 160 -8.83 15.07 -12.15
N GLY A 161 -9.32 15.18 -13.38
CA GLY A 161 -10.35 14.29 -13.93
C GLY A 161 -9.75 13.27 -14.90
N ASN A 162 -10.59 12.67 -15.75
CA ASN A 162 -10.10 11.84 -16.84
C ASN A 162 -9.35 12.71 -17.86
N PRO A 163 -8.03 12.53 -18.06
CA PRO A 163 -7.26 13.35 -19.00
C PRO A 163 -7.69 13.04 -20.43
N LYS A 164 -7.72 14.06 -21.27
CA LYS A 164 -7.77 13.90 -22.72
C LYS A 164 -6.35 13.79 -23.28
N SER A 165 -6.26 13.31 -24.50
CA SER A 165 -4.99 13.29 -25.23
C SER A 165 -4.36 14.68 -25.29
N GLY A 166 -3.11 14.79 -24.83
CA GLY A 166 -2.35 16.03 -24.78
C GLY A 166 -2.45 16.78 -23.46
N GLU A 167 -3.19 16.27 -22.48
CA GLU A 167 -3.29 16.90 -21.16
C GLU A 167 -2.42 16.16 -20.13
N ALA A 168 -1.52 16.89 -19.47
CA ALA A 168 -0.73 16.36 -18.36
C ALA A 168 -1.52 16.25 -17.06
N ASP A 169 -1.29 15.15 -16.35
CA ASP A 169 -2.12 14.71 -15.24
C ASP A 169 -1.30 14.23 -14.03
N LYS A 170 0.03 14.30 -14.12
CA LYS A 170 0.94 13.77 -13.08
C LYS A 170 2.07 14.75 -12.77
N ILE A 171 2.49 14.81 -11.51
CA ILE A 171 3.79 15.42 -11.17
C ILE A 171 4.92 14.47 -11.55
N LEU A 172 4.95 13.27 -10.98
CA LEU A 172 5.96 12.25 -11.27
C LEU A 172 5.34 11.07 -12.03
N SER A 173 5.97 10.68 -13.15
CA SER A 173 5.60 9.52 -13.95
C SER A 173 6.85 8.73 -14.33
N LEU A 174 7.16 7.67 -13.56
CA LEU A 174 8.41 6.92 -13.70
C LEU A 174 8.10 5.46 -14.01
N THR A 175 8.70 4.91 -15.06
CA THR A 175 8.44 3.53 -15.47
C THR A 175 9.73 2.73 -15.61
N ARG A 176 9.66 1.43 -15.27
CA ARG A 176 10.75 0.46 -15.43
C ARG A 176 12.08 0.89 -14.81
N CYS A 177 12.03 1.60 -13.69
CA CYS A 177 13.24 2.11 -13.03
C CYS A 177 13.86 1.08 -12.07
N ASP A 178 15.16 1.15 -11.83
CA ASP A 178 15.87 0.37 -10.82
C ASP A 178 16.70 1.30 -9.92
N GLY A 179 16.40 1.34 -8.63
CA GLY A 179 17.04 2.27 -7.70
C GLY A 179 16.41 3.67 -7.77
N LEU A 180 15.21 3.82 -7.19
CA LEU A 180 14.51 5.10 -7.04
C LEU A 180 14.53 5.55 -5.57
N THR A 181 14.97 6.78 -5.31
CA THR A 181 14.86 7.43 -3.99
C THR A 181 13.90 8.62 -4.01
N LEU A 182 12.91 8.64 -3.12
CA LEU A 182 12.05 9.81 -2.84
C LEU A 182 12.19 10.20 -1.36
N SER A 183 12.98 11.24 -1.04
CA SER A 183 13.27 11.55 0.36
C SER A 183 13.14 13.02 0.74
N GLY A 184 12.35 13.28 1.79
CA GLY A 184 12.20 14.59 2.45
C GLY A 184 11.45 15.66 1.66
N ILE A 185 11.20 15.45 0.37
CA ILE A 185 10.49 16.41 -0.49
C ILE A 185 8.98 16.42 -0.20
N THR A 186 8.32 17.48 -0.67
CA THR A 186 6.86 17.57 -0.71
C THR A 186 6.36 17.53 -2.15
N LEU A 187 5.39 16.66 -2.44
CA LEU A 187 4.58 16.70 -3.66
C LEU A 187 3.26 17.41 -3.35
N LYS A 188 2.94 18.47 -4.07
CA LYS A 188 1.78 19.31 -3.78
C LYS A 188 0.91 19.52 -5.02
N ARG A 189 -0.41 19.43 -4.87
CA ARG A 189 -1.38 19.63 -5.96
C ARG A 189 -1.04 18.75 -7.18
N GLY A 190 -1.16 17.44 -6.98
CA GLY A 190 -0.72 16.36 -7.86
C GLY A 190 -1.42 16.24 -9.21
N GLY A 191 -2.62 16.81 -9.37
CA GLY A 191 -3.45 16.50 -10.54
C GLY A 191 -4.18 15.17 -10.39
N HIS A 192 -4.03 14.27 -11.37
CA HIS A 192 -4.63 12.95 -11.34
C HIS A 192 -3.82 12.04 -10.41
N PHE A 193 -2.48 12.08 -10.50
CA PHE A 193 -1.61 11.39 -9.55
C PHE A 193 -0.44 12.26 -9.14
N ALA A 194 -0.22 12.44 -7.83
CA ALA A 194 0.98 13.13 -7.37
C ALA A 194 2.26 12.35 -7.74
N ALA A 195 2.24 11.03 -7.60
CA ALA A 195 3.28 10.17 -8.15
C ALA A 195 2.70 8.88 -8.70
N LEU A 196 3.12 8.51 -9.91
CA LEU A 196 2.90 7.20 -10.50
C LEU A 196 4.24 6.56 -10.82
N ILE A 197 4.49 5.40 -10.23
CA ILE A 197 5.60 4.52 -10.60
C ILE A 197 5.06 3.18 -11.11
N ASN A 198 5.58 2.68 -12.23
CA ASN A 198 5.14 1.39 -12.79
C ASN A 198 6.32 0.51 -13.25
N GLY A 199 6.40 -0.72 -12.76
CA GLY A 199 7.42 -1.67 -13.19
C GLY A 199 8.80 -1.43 -12.56
N CYS A 200 8.86 -0.78 -11.40
CA CYS A 200 10.13 -0.40 -10.77
C CYS A 200 10.68 -1.48 -9.84
N ASP A 201 11.99 -1.43 -9.61
CA ASP A 201 12.74 -2.26 -8.65
C ASP A 201 13.58 -1.36 -7.72
N HIS A 202 13.83 -1.82 -6.50
CA HIS A 202 14.59 -1.09 -5.46
C HIS A 202 14.13 0.35 -5.26
N VAL A 203 12.96 0.52 -4.64
CA VAL A 203 12.39 1.84 -4.33
C VAL A 203 12.54 2.14 -2.85
N THR A 204 13.15 3.27 -2.51
CA THR A 204 13.27 3.75 -1.12
C THR A 204 12.64 5.13 -0.98
N SER A 205 11.83 5.30 0.06
CA SER A 205 11.27 6.60 0.44
C SER A 205 11.40 6.84 1.93
N ASP A 206 11.82 8.04 2.30
CA ASP A 206 11.86 8.48 3.70
C ASP A 206 11.38 9.93 3.82
N ARG A 207 10.42 10.21 4.72
CA ARG A 207 9.89 11.56 4.98
C ARG A 207 9.28 12.24 3.75
N LEU A 208 8.68 11.46 2.85
CA LEU A 208 7.90 12.02 1.74
C LEU A 208 6.61 12.63 2.27
N THR A 209 6.30 13.85 1.83
CA THR A 209 4.99 14.49 2.08
C THR A 209 4.22 14.60 0.76
N ILE A 210 2.97 14.16 0.75
CA ILE A 210 2.03 14.34 -0.36
C ILE A 210 0.85 15.19 0.14
N ASP A 211 0.78 16.44 -0.33
CA ASP A 211 -0.24 17.45 -0.01
C ASP A 211 -1.16 17.65 -1.22
N THR A 212 -2.05 16.68 -1.43
CA THR A 212 -2.93 16.62 -2.61
C THR A 212 -4.40 16.38 -2.25
N ALA A 213 -4.81 16.77 -1.04
CA ALA A 213 -6.16 16.50 -0.50
C ALA A 213 -7.33 17.06 -1.34
N GLY A 214 -7.07 18.04 -2.22
CA GLY A 214 -8.06 18.59 -3.16
C GLY A 214 -8.06 17.93 -4.55
N ASP A 215 -7.10 17.04 -4.82
CA ASP A 215 -6.88 16.40 -6.11
C ASP A 215 -7.01 14.87 -5.95
N ARG A 216 -6.76 14.08 -7.00
CA ARG A 216 -7.01 12.61 -7.03
C ARG A 216 -6.01 11.81 -6.17
N ASP A 217 -5.34 10.79 -6.70
CA ASP A 217 -4.55 9.87 -5.88
C ASP A 217 -3.24 10.53 -5.45
N GLY A 218 -2.74 10.09 -4.30
CA GLY A 218 -1.41 10.44 -3.82
C GLY A 218 -0.32 9.68 -4.59
N TRP A 219 0.05 8.50 -4.08
CA TRP A 219 1.10 7.69 -4.69
C TRP A 219 0.59 6.34 -5.20
N ASN A 220 0.64 6.19 -6.52
CA ASN A 220 0.44 4.94 -7.24
C ASN A 220 1.74 4.17 -7.38
N ILE A 221 1.83 3.02 -6.71
CA ILE A 221 2.94 2.06 -6.78
C ILE A 221 2.46 0.84 -7.55
N ILE A 222 2.84 0.76 -8.83
CA ILE A 222 2.26 -0.19 -9.77
C ILE A 222 3.31 -1.21 -10.18
N SER A 223 3.00 -2.50 -10.07
CA SER A 223 3.87 -3.61 -10.51
C SER A 223 5.34 -3.42 -10.10
N THR A 224 5.57 -3.11 -8.82
CA THR A 224 6.87 -2.65 -8.31
C THR A 224 7.29 -3.55 -7.16
N ARG A 225 8.59 -3.86 -7.07
CA ARG A 225 9.11 -4.75 -6.01
C ARG A 225 10.30 -4.15 -5.27
N ASN A 226 10.61 -4.74 -4.11
CA ASN A 226 11.70 -4.31 -3.24
C ASN A 226 11.53 -2.85 -2.82
N VAL A 227 10.44 -2.56 -2.11
CA VAL A 227 10.03 -1.21 -1.73
C VAL A 227 10.14 -1.03 -0.23
N VAL A 228 10.79 0.06 0.20
CA VAL A 228 10.84 0.50 1.60
C VAL A 228 10.34 1.93 1.69
N ILE A 229 9.29 2.16 2.47
CA ILE A 229 8.72 3.50 2.72
C ILE A 229 8.72 3.74 4.23
N THR A 230 9.36 4.82 4.66
CA THR A 230 9.39 5.24 6.06
C THR A 230 8.91 6.68 6.24
N ASN A 231 8.22 6.95 7.35
CA ASN A 231 7.86 8.32 7.78
C ASN A 231 7.05 9.10 6.73
N ILE A 232 6.12 8.46 6.02
CA ILE A 232 5.33 9.12 4.97
C ILE A 232 4.12 9.86 5.55
N HIS A 233 3.84 11.05 5.01
CA HIS A 233 2.57 11.75 5.20
C HIS A 233 1.88 11.91 3.85
N ALA A 234 0.72 11.29 3.65
CA ALA A 234 -0.02 11.38 2.38
C ALA A 234 -1.49 11.72 2.58
N ALA A 235 -1.91 12.84 1.99
CA ALA A 235 -3.29 13.29 1.96
C ALA A 235 -3.76 13.48 0.51
N ALA A 236 -4.86 12.82 0.14
CA ALA A 236 -5.43 12.78 -1.20
C ALA A 236 -6.96 12.92 -1.15
N ASN A 237 -7.62 13.37 -2.22
CA ASN A 237 -9.08 13.19 -2.30
C ASN A 237 -9.40 11.74 -2.68
N ASP A 238 -8.65 11.16 -3.62
CA ASP A 238 -8.84 9.76 -4.02
C ASP A 238 -7.97 8.82 -3.15
N ASP A 239 -7.28 7.83 -3.71
CA ASP A 239 -6.48 6.90 -2.91
C ASP A 239 -5.17 7.55 -2.42
N ALA A 240 -4.87 7.52 -1.12
CA ALA A 240 -3.70 8.22 -0.57
C ALA A 240 -2.37 7.47 -0.84
N LEU A 241 -2.33 6.17 -0.53
CA LEU A 241 -1.24 5.27 -0.89
C LEU A 241 -1.83 3.99 -1.47
N VAL A 242 -1.53 3.71 -2.74
CA VAL A 242 -2.17 2.63 -3.48
C VAL A 242 -1.16 1.74 -4.21
N PHE A 243 -1.34 0.44 -4.04
CA PHE A 243 -0.58 -0.62 -4.71
C PHE A 243 -1.45 -1.20 -5.82
N LYS A 244 -0.97 -1.18 -7.05
CA LYS A 244 -1.68 -1.75 -8.20
C LYS A 244 -0.77 -2.72 -8.95
N SER A 245 -1.37 -3.47 -9.84
CA SER A 245 -0.66 -4.18 -10.90
C SER A 245 -1.54 -4.15 -12.13
N ASP A 246 -0.99 -3.73 -13.26
CA ASP A 246 -1.77 -3.49 -14.48
C ASP A 246 -1.16 -4.20 -15.70
N TYR A 247 -1.68 -3.88 -16.88
CA TYR A 247 -1.17 -4.35 -18.16
C TYR A 247 -0.70 -3.18 -19.05
N ALA A 248 -0.51 -1.99 -18.49
CA ALA A 248 -0.19 -0.78 -19.25
C ALA A 248 1.17 -0.90 -19.96
N LEU A 249 2.11 -1.64 -19.37
CA LEU A 249 3.42 -1.92 -19.96
C LEU A 249 3.43 -3.17 -20.87
N GLY A 250 2.27 -3.69 -21.24
CA GLY A 250 2.09 -4.76 -22.23
C GLY A 250 2.34 -6.17 -21.73
N GLN A 251 2.57 -6.34 -20.43
CA GLN A 251 2.77 -7.62 -19.77
C GLN A 251 2.49 -7.50 -18.27
N LYS A 252 2.23 -8.63 -17.61
CA LYS A 252 2.26 -8.70 -16.15
C LYS A 252 3.70 -8.60 -15.67
N LEU A 253 3.97 -7.68 -14.75
CA LEU A 253 5.29 -7.46 -14.17
C LEU A 253 5.37 -7.96 -12.71
N PRO A 254 6.56 -8.36 -12.22
CA PRO A 254 6.75 -8.72 -10.82
C PRO A 254 6.37 -7.60 -9.86
N ASN A 255 5.89 -7.97 -8.68
CA ASN A 255 5.37 -7.06 -7.67
C ASN A 255 5.50 -7.72 -6.29
N GLY A 256 5.79 -6.96 -5.24
CA GLY A 256 5.92 -7.48 -3.87
C GLY A 256 7.26 -7.21 -3.19
N ASN A 257 7.44 -7.76 -1.99
CA ASN A 257 8.49 -7.36 -1.06
C ASN A 257 8.43 -5.85 -0.76
N VAL A 258 7.38 -5.45 -0.04
CA VAL A 258 7.09 -4.07 0.31
C VAL A 258 7.02 -3.94 1.82
N THR A 259 7.77 -3.00 2.38
CA THR A 259 7.66 -2.57 3.77
C THR A 259 7.27 -1.10 3.82
N VAL A 260 6.20 -0.80 4.55
CA VAL A 260 5.81 0.56 4.90
C VAL A 260 5.78 0.66 6.42
N ASP A 261 6.61 1.53 6.97
CA ASP A 261 6.68 1.78 8.40
C ASP A 261 6.47 3.26 8.70
N THR A 262 5.64 3.56 9.71
CA THR A 262 5.34 4.93 10.12
C THR A 262 4.69 5.74 8.99
N ALA A 263 3.39 5.56 8.80
CA ALA A 263 2.62 6.24 7.76
C ALA A 263 1.43 7.01 8.34
N GLN A 264 1.25 8.27 7.95
CA GLN A 264 0.05 9.05 8.23
C GLN A 264 -0.71 9.30 6.92
N LEU A 265 -1.93 8.74 6.84
CA LEU A 265 -2.71 8.68 5.61
C LEU A 265 -4.10 9.30 5.78
N SER A 266 -4.59 9.98 4.75
CA SER A 266 -5.98 10.44 4.69
C SER A 266 -6.50 10.51 3.27
N ALA A 267 -7.74 10.04 3.06
CA ALA A 267 -8.43 10.07 1.77
C ALA A 267 -9.82 10.71 1.90
N GLY A 268 -10.12 11.68 1.04
CA GLY A 268 -11.40 12.39 1.03
C GLY A 268 -12.59 11.51 0.57
N CYS A 269 -12.62 11.18 -0.72
CA CYS A 269 -13.65 10.34 -1.33
C CYS A 269 -13.42 8.85 -1.16
N CYS A 270 -12.17 8.44 -1.01
CA CYS A 270 -11.75 7.09 -1.41
C CYS A 270 -10.88 6.41 -0.34
N ASN A 271 -9.86 5.63 -0.70
CA ASN A 271 -9.20 4.72 0.24
C ASN A 271 -7.91 5.32 0.81
N ALA A 272 -7.64 5.12 2.11
CA ALA A 272 -6.38 5.58 2.69
C ALA A 272 -5.20 4.70 2.27
N LEU A 273 -5.34 3.37 2.41
CA LEU A 273 -4.35 2.38 1.99
C LEU A 273 -5.05 1.28 1.19
N MET A 274 -4.62 1.08 -0.06
CA MET A 274 -5.39 0.26 -1.02
C MET A 274 -4.52 -0.67 -1.85
N PHE A 275 -5.02 -1.88 -2.10
CA PHE A 275 -4.60 -2.72 -3.22
C PHE A 275 -5.68 -2.69 -4.30
N GLY A 276 -5.32 -2.24 -5.51
CA GLY A 276 -6.16 -2.24 -6.70
C GLY A 276 -6.75 -0.85 -7.06
N SER A 277 -7.84 -0.79 -7.84
CA SER A 277 -8.60 -1.93 -8.35
C SER A 277 -7.88 -2.76 -9.42
N GLU A 278 -6.97 -2.13 -10.19
CA GLU A 278 -6.11 -2.78 -11.18
C GLU A 278 -5.22 -3.80 -10.48
N THR A 279 -5.51 -5.08 -10.72
CA THR A 279 -4.89 -6.22 -10.03
C THR A 279 -4.63 -7.38 -10.98
N CYS A 280 -3.78 -7.12 -11.96
CA CYS A 280 -3.36 -8.04 -13.02
C CYS A 280 -2.30 -9.05 -12.56
N GLY A 281 -1.26 -8.55 -11.89
CA GLY A 281 -0.11 -9.29 -11.39
C GLY A 281 -0.23 -9.57 -9.89
N ASP A 282 0.35 -10.68 -9.45
CA ASP A 282 0.26 -11.16 -8.07
C ASP A 282 0.93 -10.20 -7.07
N PHE A 283 0.45 -10.20 -5.83
CA PHE A 283 0.98 -9.42 -4.72
C PHE A 283 1.43 -10.39 -3.63
N THR A 284 2.69 -10.31 -3.21
CA THR A 284 3.20 -11.10 -2.09
C THR A 284 4.22 -10.35 -1.25
N HIS A 285 4.28 -10.67 0.04
CA HIS A 285 5.23 -10.12 1.01
C HIS A 285 5.09 -8.61 1.23
N TYR A 286 3.93 -8.21 1.75
CA TYR A 286 3.66 -6.82 2.14
C TYR A 286 3.60 -6.70 3.66
N ARG A 287 4.27 -5.70 4.21
CA ARG A 287 4.31 -5.39 5.64
C ARG A 287 3.97 -3.92 5.85
N PHE A 288 2.96 -3.66 6.66
CA PHE A 288 2.55 -2.32 7.06
C PHE A 288 2.61 -2.24 8.59
N SER A 289 3.42 -1.31 9.12
CA SER A 289 3.56 -1.09 10.56
C SER A 289 3.43 0.39 10.93
N HIS A 290 2.85 0.66 12.11
CA HIS A 290 2.69 2.01 12.66
C HIS A 290 1.93 2.95 11.70
N VAL A 291 0.74 2.52 11.28
CA VAL A 291 -0.09 3.28 10.32
C VAL A 291 -1.20 4.04 11.05
N THR A 292 -1.27 5.35 10.81
CA THR A 292 -2.35 6.22 11.29
C THR A 292 -3.20 6.70 10.12
N ILE A 293 -4.48 6.39 10.12
CA ILE A 293 -5.47 6.86 9.13
C ILE A 293 -6.42 7.84 9.81
N THR A 294 -6.53 9.06 9.31
CA THR A 294 -7.40 10.09 9.93
C THR A 294 -8.77 10.24 9.25
N GLY A 295 -8.93 9.67 8.06
CA GLY A 295 -10.18 9.62 7.30
C GLY A 295 -10.04 8.84 6.00
N ALA A 296 -11.13 8.18 5.58
CA ALA A 296 -11.24 7.52 4.28
C ALA A 296 -12.71 7.47 3.84
N GLY A 297 -13.06 8.12 2.72
CA GLY A 297 -14.43 8.08 2.17
C GLY A 297 -14.89 6.70 1.66
N LYS A 298 -13.94 5.78 1.45
CA LYS A 298 -14.17 4.34 1.22
C LYS A 298 -13.50 3.53 2.33
N SER A 299 -12.44 2.79 2.01
CA SER A 299 -11.79 1.88 2.94
C SER A 299 -10.61 2.53 3.65
N GLY A 300 -10.47 2.29 4.96
CA GLY A 300 -9.22 2.55 5.67
C GLY A 300 -8.13 1.63 5.11
N LEU A 301 -8.36 0.32 5.25
CA LEU A 301 -7.55 -0.74 4.67
C LEU A 301 -8.37 -1.48 3.60
N GLY A 302 -8.06 -1.25 2.33
CA GLY A 302 -8.73 -1.87 1.20
C GLY A 302 -7.82 -2.85 0.46
N LEU A 303 -8.36 -4.02 0.11
CA LEU A 303 -7.65 -5.00 -0.70
C LEU A 303 -8.63 -5.73 -1.61
N VAL A 304 -8.49 -5.52 -2.92
CA VAL A 304 -9.38 -6.14 -3.91
C VAL A 304 -8.60 -6.87 -5.00
N SER A 305 -9.01 -8.10 -5.30
CA SER A 305 -8.53 -8.88 -6.43
C SER A 305 -9.61 -8.91 -7.51
N MET A 306 -9.53 -8.00 -8.48
CA MET A 306 -10.53 -7.81 -9.52
C MET A 306 -10.13 -8.41 -10.87
N ASP A 307 -8.84 -8.41 -11.19
CA ASP A 307 -8.33 -8.74 -12.54
C ASP A 307 -7.49 -10.02 -12.59
N GLY A 308 -7.65 -10.89 -11.59
CA GLY A 308 -7.07 -12.23 -11.57
C GLY A 308 -5.80 -12.38 -10.73
N ALA A 309 -5.34 -11.33 -10.06
CA ALA A 309 -4.19 -11.43 -9.16
C ALA A 309 -4.43 -12.39 -7.99
N ARG A 310 -3.35 -13.05 -7.56
CA ARG A 310 -3.27 -13.70 -6.27
C ARG A 310 -2.64 -12.71 -5.29
N ILE A 311 -3.36 -12.35 -4.24
CA ILE A 311 -2.88 -11.46 -3.18
C ILE A 311 -2.65 -12.31 -1.93
N SER A 312 -1.40 -12.37 -1.46
CA SER A 312 -1.03 -13.21 -0.32
C SER A 312 0.10 -12.65 0.52
N ASP A 313 0.31 -13.17 1.73
CA ASP A 313 1.38 -12.77 2.64
C ASP A 313 1.40 -11.25 2.89
N VAL A 314 0.26 -10.74 3.39
CA VAL A 314 0.09 -9.34 3.79
C VAL A 314 -0.05 -9.27 5.30
N ARG A 315 0.71 -8.37 5.94
CA ARG A 315 0.64 -8.13 7.38
C ARG A 315 0.40 -6.66 7.67
N TYR A 316 -0.56 -6.38 8.53
CA TYR A 316 -0.83 -5.07 9.10
C TYR A 316 -0.61 -5.17 10.61
N ASP A 317 0.32 -4.40 11.16
CA ASP A 317 0.61 -4.35 12.60
C ASP A 317 0.57 -2.90 13.10
N ASP A 318 -0.04 -2.67 14.26
CA ASP A 318 -0.19 -1.34 14.88
C ASP A 318 -0.80 -0.30 13.91
N VAL A 319 -2.12 -0.44 13.68
CA VAL A 319 -2.88 0.46 12.84
C VAL A 319 -3.95 1.17 13.65
N THR A 320 -3.96 2.49 13.61
CA THR A 320 -5.04 3.31 14.18
C THR A 320 -5.80 4.02 13.08
N MET A 321 -7.13 3.90 13.08
CA MET A 321 -8.00 4.52 12.06
C MET A 321 -9.08 5.39 12.69
N ALA A 322 -9.40 6.50 12.05
CA ALA A 322 -10.55 7.33 12.38
C ALA A 322 -11.31 7.71 11.11
N ASN A 323 -12.63 7.89 11.24
CA ASN A 323 -13.49 8.46 10.19
C ASN A 323 -13.44 7.73 8.84
N THR A 324 -13.26 6.41 8.85
CA THR A 324 -13.36 5.60 7.62
C THR A 324 -14.81 5.33 7.27
N ALA A 325 -15.16 5.14 5.99
CA ALA A 325 -16.50 4.69 5.64
C ALA A 325 -16.67 3.18 5.79
N SER A 326 -15.61 2.41 5.52
CA SER A 326 -15.43 1.00 5.85
C SER A 326 -14.02 0.81 6.43
N PRO A 327 -13.83 0.34 7.66
CA PRO A 327 -12.48 0.18 8.22
C PRO A 327 -11.62 -0.79 7.40
N ILE A 328 -12.15 -1.97 7.11
CA ILE A 328 -11.43 -3.06 6.43
C ILE A 328 -12.33 -3.68 5.35
N MET A 329 -11.81 -3.77 4.13
CA MET A 329 -12.49 -4.38 2.98
C MET A 329 -11.55 -5.34 2.25
N LEU A 330 -11.91 -6.61 2.22
CA LEU A 330 -11.29 -7.63 1.38
C LEU A 330 -12.31 -8.10 0.34
N LYS A 331 -12.00 -8.03 -0.96
CA LYS A 331 -12.93 -8.51 -2.00
C LYS A 331 -12.25 -9.21 -3.16
N VAL A 332 -12.66 -10.45 -3.43
CA VAL A 332 -12.44 -11.11 -4.71
C VAL A 332 -13.58 -10.73 -5.66
N GLY A 333 -13.23 -10.24 -6.85
CA GLY A 333 -14.17 -9.86 -7.89
C GLY A 333 -13.91 -10.58 -9.21
N THR A 334 -14.78 -10.31 -10.17
CA THR A 334 -14.84 -11.04 -11.45
C THR A 334 -14.66 -10.13 -12.68
N ARG A 335 -14.08 -8.93 -12.49
CA ARG A 335 -13.87 -7.93 -13.54
C ARG A 335 -12.93 -8.42 -14.65
N LYS A 336 -11.83 -9.08 -14.30
CA LYS A 336 -10.94 -9.80 -15.23
C LYS A 336 -10.37 -8.91 -16.36
N ARG A 337 -10.11 -7.64 -16.08
CA ARG A 337 -9.64 -6.65 -17.07
C ARG A 337 -8.11 -6.67 -17.14
N CYS A 338 -7.56 -7.73 -17.70
CA CYS A 338 -6.13 -7.88 -17.94
C CYS A 338 -5.84 -8.53 -19.31
N GLY A 339 -4.61 -8.39 -19.80
CA GLY A 339 -4.09 -9.22 -20.89
C GLY A 339 -4.21 -10.72 -20.60
N ASP A 340 -4.18 -11.52 -21.66
CA ASP A 340 -4.16 -13.00 -21.63
C ASP A 340 -5.40 -13.69 -21.04
N GLY A 341 -6.50 -12.98 -20.82
CA GLY A 341 -7.78 -13.57 -20.39
C GLY A 341 -7.72 -14.17 -18.98
N PRO A 342 -7.55 -13.34 -17.93
CA PRO A 342 -7.33 -13.84 -16.58
C PRO A 342 -8.54 -14.59 -16.00
N GLY A 343 -8.26 -15.56 -15.14
CA GLY A 343 -9.25 -16.19 -14.27
C GLY A 343 -9.73 -15.29 -13.14
N VAL A 344 -10.51 -15.85 -12.22
CA VAL A 344 -10.79 -15.20 -10.92
C VAL A 344 -9.55 -15.32 -10.05
N GLY A 345 -9.16 -14.23 -9.39
CA GLY A 345 -8.00 -14.20 -8.51
C GLY A 345 -8.28 -14.81 -7.13
N SER A 346 -7.40 -14.53 -6.16
CA SER A 346 -7.54 -15.04 -4.79
C SER A 346 -6.95 -14.08 -3.77
N ILE A 347 -7.46 -14.13 -2.54
CA ILE A 347 -6.92 -13.43 -1.38
C ILE A 347 -6.68 -14.50 -0.30
N SER A 348 -5.46 -14.60 0.21
CA SER A 348 -5.09 -15.55 1.26
C SER A 348 -3.98 -15.05 2.17
N ASP A 349 -3.76 -15.64 3.34
CA ASP A 349 -2.60 -15.34 4.21
C ASP A 349 -2.48 -13.85 4.54
N ILE A 350 -3.56 -13.30 5.12
CA ILE A 350 -3.67 -11.89 5.50
C ILE A 350 -3.79 -11.79 7.02
N HIS A 351 -2.90 -11.06 7.68
CA HIS A 351 -2.94 -10.94 9.13
C HIS A 351 -3.00 -9.49 9.57
N PHE A 352 -3.92 -9.22 10.48
CA PHE A 352 -4.09 -7.95 11.16
C PHE A 352 -3.78 -8.16 12.64
N SER A 353 -2.82 -7.41 13.17
CA SER A 353 -2.48 -7.38 14.59
C SER A 353 -2.52 -5.96 15.13
N ASN A 354 -3.08 -5.79 16.34
CA ASN A 354 -3.11 -4.50 17.03
C ASN A 354 -3.77 -3.38 16.21
N VAL A 355 -4.94 -3.65 15.65
CA VAL A 355 -5.67 -2.68 14.82
C VAL A 355 -6.80 -2.07 15.62
N ARG A 356 -6.86 -0.74 15.73
CA ARG A 356 -7.98 -0.03 16.36
C ARG A 356 -8.58 0.97 15.40
N GLY A 357 -9.90 1.13 15.41
CA GLY A 357 -10.47 2.19 14.60
C GLY A 357 -11.92 2.56 14.84
N THR A 358 -12.27 3.76 14.37
CA THR A 358 -13.64 4.25 14.29
C THR A 358 -14.07 4.41 12.84
N SER A 359 -15.27 3.96 12.52
CA SER A 359 -15.94 4.24 11.25
C SER A 359 -16.95 5.35 11.44
N ALA A 360 -17.01 6.27 10.47
CA ALA A 360 -18.01 7.33 10.39
C ALA A 360 -18.99 7.11 9.22
N GLY A 361 -18.75 6.11 8.36
CA GLY A 361 -19.61 5.83 7.20
C GLY A 361 -20.43 4.56 7.33
N ALA A 362 -21.31 4.38 6.35
CA ALA A 362 -22.42 3.42 6.41
C ALA A 362 -22.03 1.94 6.19
N TYR A 363 -20.74 1.62 6.01
CA TYR A 363 -20.32 0.30 5.54
C TYR A 363 -19.59 -0.50 6.64
N SER A 364 -20.17 -1.64 7.01
CA SER A 364 -19.55 -2.60 7.91
C SER A 364 -18.25 -3.16 7.30
N PRO A 365 -17.20 -3.41 8.11
CA PRO A 365 -16.08 -4.27 7.72
C PRO A 365 -16.53 -5.53 6.98
N THR A 366 -15.91 -5.80 5.82
CA THR A 366 -16.41 -6.81 4.89
C THR A 366 -15.28 -7.68 4.33
N ILE A 367 -15.49 -9.00 4.33
CA ILE A 367 -14.68 -9.98 3.60
C ILE A 367 -15.59 -10.68 2.60
N TRP A 368 -15.28 -10.55 1.32
CA TRP A 368 -16.11 -11.03 0.23
C TRP A 368 -15.30 -11.91 -0.74
N GLY A 369 -15.51 -13.22 -0.68
CA GLY A 369 -15.10 -14.16 -1.73
C GLY A 369 -16.15 -14.29 -2.82
N GLN A 370 -15.79 -15.02 -3.88
CA GLN A 370 -16.73 -15.43 -4.93
C GLN A 370 -17.04 -16.92 -4.77
N PRO A 371 -18.20 -17.41 -5.24
CA PRO A 371 -18.47 -18.84 -5.27
C PRO A 371 -17.34 -19.63 -5.94
N GLY A 372 -16.78 -20.60 -5.22
CA GLY A 372 -15.62 -21.40 -5.68
C GLY A 372 -14.25 -20.71 -5.56
N HIS A 373 -14.20 -19.46 -5.10
CA HIS A 373 -13.00 -18.67 -4.86
C HIS A 373 -13.11 -17.93 -3.51
N PRO A 374 -13.11 -18.67 -2.39
CA PRO A 374 -13.25 -18.06 -1.08
C PRO A 374 -12.03 -17.18 -0.75
N VAL A 375 -12.24 -16.17 0.09
CA VAL A 375 -11.12 -15.53 0.80
C VAL A 375 -10.67 -16.48 1.90
N THR A 376 -9.37 -16.76 1.96
CA THR A 376 -8.85 -17.83 2.85
C THR A 376 -7.81 -17.34 3.82
N ASP A 377 -7.63 -18.02 4.95
CA ASP A 377 -6.49 -17.82 5.86
C ASP A 377 -6.26 -16.35 6.24
N VAL A 378 -7.26 -15.79 6.94
CA VAL A 378 -7.21 -14.40 7.42
C VAL A 378 -7.33 -14.39 8.94
N SER A 379 -6.37 -13.75 9.62
CA SER A 379 -6.38 -13.62 11.08
C SER A 379 -6.53 -12.17 11.54
N PHE A 380 -7.35 -11.97 12.56
CA PHE A 380 -7.52 -10.72 13.28
C PHE A 380 -7.14 -10.95 14.74
N ASP A 381 -6.01 -10.41 15.16
CA ASP A 381 -5.50 -10.52 16.54
C ASP A 381 -5.48 -9.13 17.18
N HIS A 382 -6.21 -8.94 18.28
CA HIS A 382 -6.38 -7.62 18.91
C HIS A 382 -6.88 -6.54 17.94
N VAL A 383 -7.97 -6.84 17.21
CA VAL A 383 -8.62 -5.90 16.28
C VAL A 383 -9.90 -5.35 16.91
N ASP A 384 -9.90 -4.04 17.22
CA ASP A 384 -10.98 -3.35 17.93
C ASP A 384 -11.61 -2.24 17.08
N LEU A 385 -12.85 -2.46 16.63
CA LEU A 385 -13.55 -1.51 15.75
C LEU A 385 -14.81 -0.94 16.41
N THR A 386 -15.03 0.36 16.25
CA THR A 386 -16.31 1.02 16.56
C THR A 386 -16.95 1.54 15.27
N VAL A 387 -18.13 1.03 14.93
CA VAL A 387 -18.89 1.45 13.75
C VAL A 387 -20.02 2.43 14.12
N PRO A 388 -20.66 3.12 13.15
CA PRO A 388 -21.76 4.03 13.49
C PRO A 388 -22.97 3.35 14.12
N GLY A 389 -23.38 2.18 13.61
CA GLY A 389 -24.61 1.49 14.05
C GLY A 389 -25.90 2.22 13.61
N GLY A 390 -27.00 2.00 14.32
CA GLY A 390 -28.27 2.71 14.10
C GLY A 390 -29.33 2.02 13.23
N HIS A 391 -29.15 0.74 12.89
CA HIS A 391 -30.12 -0.01 12.09
C HIS A 391 -31.10 -0.85 12.93
N ALA A 392 -32.30 -1.09 12.38
CA ALA A 392 -33.34 -1.92 13.02
C ALA A 392 -33.16 -3.43 12.72
N ALA A 393 -33.79 -4.28 13.53
CA ALA A 393 -33.65 -5.74 13.42
C ALA A 393 -34.22 -6.32 12.12
N THR A 394 -35.13 -5.58 11.47
CA THR A 394 -35.83 -5.96 10.24
C THR A 394 -35.00 -5.80 8.98
N ASP A 395 -33.78 -5.27 9.07
CA ASP A 395 -32.87 -5.20 7.93
C ASP A 395 -32.46 -6.62 7.51
N PRO A 396 -32.41 -6.90 6.19
CA PRO A 396 -32.32 -8.27 5.72
C PRO A 396 -31.01 -8.93 6.15
N THR A 397 -31.12 -10.13 6.73
CA THR A 397 -30.00 -11.08 6.87
C THR A 397 -29.60 -11.74 5.55
N LYS A 398 -30.14 -11.23 4.43
CA LYS A 398 -29.88 -11.69 3.07
C LYS A 398 -28.45 -11.30 2.69
N VAL A 399 -27.80 -12.20 1.96
CA VAL A 399 -26.59 -11.88 1.18
C VAL A 399 -26.90 -10.71 0.25
N PRO A 400 -26.12 -9.61 0.30
CA PRO A 400 -26.28 -8.49 -0.63
C PRO A 400 -26.05 -8.90 -2.08
N ASP A 401 -26.65 -8.18 -3.03
CA ASP A 401 -26.45 -8.45 -4.45
C ASP A 401 -25.09 -7.85 -4.90
N ASP A 402 -24.18 -8.68 -5.43
CA ASP A 402 -22.89 -8.23 -5.96
C ASP A 402 -23.04 -7.70 -7.39
N THR A 403 -22.82 -6.40 -7.56
CA THR A 403 -22.85 -5.76 -8.89
C THR A 403 -21.57 -5.96 -9.69
N GLY A 404 -20.56 -6.63 -9.11
CA GLY A 404 -19.23 -6.78 -9.71
C GLY A 404 -18.29 -5.58 -9.48
N ASP A 405 -18.78 -4.51 -8.84
CA ASP A 405 -17.99 -3.32 -8.50
C ASP A 405 -17.21 -3.55 -7.19
N TYR A 406 -15.95 -3.16 -7.16
CA TYR A 406 -15.05 -3.30 -6.01
C TYR A 406 -15.37 -2.33 -4.84
N ASN A 407 -16.07 -1.23 -5.12
CA ASN A 407 -16.32 -0.18 -4.12
C ASN A 407 -17.18 -0.69 -2.96
N PRO A 408 -16.87 -0.41 -1.69
CA PRO A 408 -17.69 -0.84 -0.55
C PRO A 408 -19.17 -0.45 -0.67
N LYS A 409 -19.48 0.71 -1.26
CA LYS A 409 -20.85 1.17 -1.48
C LYS A 409 -21.68 0.24 -2.37
N SER A 410 -21.05 -0.49 -3.29
CA SER A 410 -21.77 -1.31 -4.27
C SER A 410 -22.52 -2.49 -3.65
N LEU A 411 -22.06 -2.97 -2.50
CA LEU A 411 -22.69 -4.04 -1.72
C LEU A 411 -23.89 -3.56 -0.88
N GLY A 412 -24.23 -2.27 -0.92
CA GLY A 412 -25.35 -1.73 -0.14
C GLY A 412 -25.20 -1.94 1.38
N THR A 413 -26.33 -2.10 2.07
CA THR A 413 -26.38 -2.36 3.51
C THR A 413 -26.01 -3.82 3.80
N ARG A 414 -25.06 -4.04 4.71
CA ARG A 414 -24.66 -5.39 5.15
C ARG A 414 -25.65 -5.93 6.19
N PRO A 415 -25.81 -7.27 6.29
CA PRO A 415 -26.71 -7.90 7.28
C PRO A 415 -26.18 -7.86 8.72
N ALA A 416 -24.92 -7.45 8.92
CA ALA A 416 -24.29 -7.26 10.23
C ALA A 416 -23.88 -5.80 10.41
N TYR A 417 -23.92 -5.28 11.63
CA TYR A 417 -23.36 -3.95 11.90
C TYR A 417 -21.82 -3.99 11.90
N GLY A 418 -21.24 -5.09 12.36
CA GLY A 418 -19.79 -5.24 12.55
C GLY A 418 -19.12 -5.91 11.38
N TRP A 419 -19.07 -7.24 11.37
CA TRP A 419 -18.37 -8.02 10.35
C TRP A 419 -19.33 -8.77 9.44
N TYR A 420 -19.16 -8.60 8.14
CA TYR A 420 -19.83 -9.41 7.14
C TYR A 420 -18.82 -10.25 6.35
N LEU A 421 -18.93 -11.57 6.45
CA LEU A 421 -18.04 -12.54 5.81
C LEU A 421 -18.87 -13.37 4.84
N HIS A 422 -18.47 -13.42 3.57
CA HIS A 422 -19.17 -14.16 2.52
C HIS A 422 -18.17 -14.95 1.68
N GLU A 423 -18.40 -16.25 1.47
CA GLU A 423 -17.49 -17.13 0.72
C GLU A 423 -16.07 -17.07 1.31
N VAL A 424 -15.91 -17.62 2.51
CA VAL A 424 -14.66 -17.56 3.27
C VAL A 424 -14.23 -18.92 3.82
N SER A 425 -12.93 -19.10 4.06
CA SER A 425 -12.41 -20.30 4.73
C SER A 425 -11.22 -19.97 5.64
N GLY A 426 -11.14 -20.56 6.83
CA GLY A 426 -9.97 -20.36 7.71
C GLY A 426 -9.85 -18.92 8.22
N ILE A 427 -10.96 -18.32 8.68
CA ILE A 427 -10.95 -16.96 9.22
C ILE A 427 -10.93 -17.02 10.74
N THR A 428 -9.95 -16.36 11.37
CA THR A 428 -9.78 -16.40 12.83
C THR A 428 -9.81 -15.00 13.42
N PHE A 429 -10.60 -14.82 14.48
CA PHE A 429 -10.58 -13.65 15.35
C PHE A 429 -10.09 -14.08 16.73
N THR A 430 -9.06 -13.42 17.23
CA THR A 430 -8.49 -13.63 18.56
C THR A 430 -8.45 -12.30 19.31
N ALA A 431 -8.95 -12.30 20.55
CA ALA A 431 -8.92 -11.13 21.45
C ALA A 431 -9.39 -9.82 20.79
N SER A 432 -10.36 -9.93 19.88
CA SER A 432 -10.82 -8.83 19.01
C SER A 432 -12.22 -8.38 19.42
N SER A 433 -12.61 -7.16 19.04
CA SER A 433 -13.92 -6.63 19.39
C SER A 433 -14.57 -5.76 18.33
N VAL A 434 -15.90 -5.73 18.36
CA VAL A 434 -16.67 -4.79 17.55
C VAL A 434 -17.78 -4.14 18.37
N ARG A 435 -17.90 -2.82 18.21
CA ARG A 435 -18.81 -1.94 18.95
C ARG A 435 -19.55 -1.03 17.97
N PHE A 436 -20.62 -0.40 18.44
CA PHE A 436 -21.35 0.62 17.70
C PHE A 436 -21.48 1.91 18.52
N ALA A 437 -21.55 3.05 17.84
CA ALA A 437 -21.81 4.35 18.46
C ALA A 437 -23.29 4.57 18.77
N ALA A 438 -24.18 4.16 17.85
CA ALA A 438 -25.62 4.14 18.02
C ALA A 438 -26.14 2.71 18.05
N ASP A 439 -27.14 2.43 18.90
CA ASP A 439 -27.74 1.11 19.05
C ASP A 439 -28.11 0.51 17.68
N ASP A 440 -27.55 -0.67 17.38
CA ASP A 440 -27.79 -1.40 16.15
C ASP A 440 -28.33 -2.78 16.47
N GLN A 441 -29.44 -3.11 15.84
CA GLN A 441 -30.22 -4.30 16.13
C GLN A 441 -29.83 -5.50 15.26
N ARG A 442 -28.98 -5.28 14.26
CA ARG A 442 -28.37 -6.37 13.50
C ARG A 442 -27.37 -7.12 14.40
N PRO A 443 -27.02 -8.36 14.07
CA PRO A 443 -25.93 -9.06 14.75
C PRO A 443 -24.58 -8.38 14.48
N ALA A 444 -23.63 -8.64 15.38
CA ALA A 444 -22.25 -8.15 15.28
C ALA A 444 -21.52 -8.80 14.11
N VAL A 445 -21.80 -10.09 13.87
CA VAL A 445 -21.17 -10.87 12.81
C VAL A 445 -22.20 -11.68 12.05
N ILE A 446 -22.10 -11.68 10.72
CA ILE A 446 -22.72 -12.68 9.85
C ILE A 446 -21.65 -13.33 8.98
N VAL A 447 -21.65 -14.66 8.96
CA VAL A 447 -20.86 -15.48 8.05
C VAL A 447 -21.82 -16.25 7.13
N ASN A 448 -21.65 -16.07 5.83
CA ASN A 448 -22.39 -16.74 4.77
C ASN A 448 -21.47 -17.59 3.92
N ALA A 449 -21.84 -18.87 3.71
CA ALA A 449 -21.12 -19.80 2.85
C ALA A 449 -19.62 -19.86 3.20
N GLY A 450 -19.23 -20.66 4.19
CA GLY A 450 -17.82 -20.72 4.56
C GLY A 450 -17.40 -21.98 5.28
N SER A 451 -16.12 -22.04 5.64
CA SER A 451 -15.59 -23.12 6.47
C SER A 451 -14.56 -22.60 7.48
N ASP A 452 -14.38 -23.35 8.58
CA ASP A 452 -13.26 -23.16 9.49
C ASP A 452 -13.13 -21.71 10.01
N VAL A 453 -14.24 -21.16 10.52
CA VAL A 453 -14.29 -19.80 11.04
C VAL A 453 -14.28 -19.81 12.56
N THR A 454 -13.29 -19.16 13.16
CA THR A 454 -13.05 -19.17 14.61
C THR A 454 -13.17 -17.78 15.22
N PHE A 455 -13.89 -17.69 16.34
CA PHE A 455 -13.93 -16.54 17.22
C PHE A 455 -13.48 -16.98 18.62
N ASP A 456 -12.27 -16.57 19.01
CA ASP A 456 -11.67 -16.86 20.32
C ASP A 456 -11.48 -15.55 21.10
N HIS A 457 -12.08 -15.48 22.29
CA HIS A 457 -12.10 -14.25 23.11
C HIS A 457 -12.66 -13.02 22.37
N PHE A 458 -13.57 -13.22 21.42
CA PHE A 458 -14.20 -12.12 20.68
C PHE A 458 -15.24 -11.39 21.53
N THR A 459 -15.26 -10.06 21.50
CA THR A 459 -16.24 -9.24 22.22
C THR A 459 -17.16 -8.47 21.28
N ALA A 460 -18.47 -8.73 21.36
CA ALA A 460 -19.49 -8.03 20.58
C ALA A 460 -20.31 -7.06 21.45
N GLN A 461 -20.58 -5.85 20.99
CA GLN A 461 -21.62 -5.01 21.61
C GLN A 461 -23.01 -5.51 21.21
N ARG A 462 -23.86 -5.80 22.19
CA ARG A 462 -25.21 -6.31 21.93
C ARG A 462 -26.20 -5.16 21.75
N GLY A 463 -26.94 -5.19 20.63
CA GLY A 463 -28.07 -4.29 20.38
C GLY A 463 -29.28 -4.58 21.28
N SER A 464 -30.15 -3.60 21.49
CA SER A 464 -31.25 -3.71 22.47
C SER A 464 -32.39 -4.70 22.12
N GLY A 465 -32.38 -5.31 20.94
CA GLY A 465 -33.45 -6.13 20.37
C GLY A 465 -33.01 -7.13 19.29
N GLY A 466 -31.70 -7.31 19.06
CA GLY A 466 -31.16 -8.35 18.17
C GLY A 466 -31.27 -9.75 18.78
N PRO A 467 -31.70 -10.79 18.03
CA PRO A 467 -31.91 -12.13 18.58
C PRO A 467 -30.62 -12.89 18.93
N PHE A 468 -29.51 -12.58 18.25
CA PHE A 468 -28.19 -13.19 18.43
C PHE A 468 -27.07 -12.19 18.10
N ASP A 469 -25.84 -12.49 18.49
CA ASP A 469 -24.67 -11.63 18.24
C ASP A 469 -23.81 -12.14 17.07
N LEU A 470 -23.67 -13.48 16.94
CA LEU A 470 -22.90 -14.14 15.88
C LEU A 470 -23.80 -15.09 15.08
N GLY A 471 -23.91 -14.89 13.76
CA GLY A 471 -24.73 -15.72 12.88
C GLY A 471 -23.91 -16.48 11.84
N PHE A 472 -24.16 -17.78 11.72
CA PHE A 472 -23.48 -18.68 10.78
C PHE A 472 -24.49 -19.34 9.84
N GLN A 473 -24.39 -19.07 8.54
CA GLN A 473 -25.32 -19.57 7.53
C GLN A 473 -24.55 -20.38 6.48
N HIS A 474 -24.81 -21.68 6.43
CA HIS A 474 -24.09 -22.62 5.55
C HIS A 474 -22.57 -22.61 5.80
N VAL A 475 -22.18 -22.70 7.08
CA VAL A 475 -20.79 -22.71 7.52
C VAL A 475 -20.40 -24.09 8.05
N SER A 476 -19.37 -24.69 7.46
CA SER A 476 -18.82 -25.97 7.94
C SER A 476 -17.69 -25.73 8.94
N GLY A 477 -17.87 -26.13 10.20
CA GLY A 477 -16.81 -26.03 11.21
C GLY A 477 -16.58 -24.63 11.78
N TYR A 478 -17.65 -23.92 12.17
CA TYR A 478 -17.47 -22.71 12.97
C TYR A 478 -17.03 -23.05 14.40
N CYS A 479 -16.23 -22.19 15.04
CA CYS A 479 -15.86 -22.32 16.43
C CYS A 479 -16.02 -20.99 17.17
N VAL A 480 -16.69 -21.01 18.33
CA VAL A 480 -16.85 -19.84 19.19
C VAL A 480 -16.40 -20.22 20.60
N THR A 481 -15.29 -19.67 21.05
CA THR A 481 -14.67 -19.95 22.35
C THR A 481 -14.45 -18.65 23.12
N ALA A 482 -14.84 -18.63 24.39
CA ALA A 482 -14.70 -17.47 25.28
C ALA A 482 -15.26 -16.14 24.72
N ALA A 483 -16.15 -16.18 23.72
CA ALA A 483 -16.73 -14.97 23.15
C ALA A 483 -17.79 -14.38 24.08
N THR A 484 -17.71 -13.08 24.31
CA THR A 484 -18.57 -12.37 25.26
C THR A 484 -19.26 -11.17 24.60
N THR A 485 -20.21 -10.62 25.33
CA THR A 485 -20.78 -9.31 25.01
C THR A 485 -20.21 -8.24 25.92
N THR A 486 -20.32 -6.97 25.53
CA THR A 486 -19.93 -5.83 26.38
C THR A 486 -20.67 -5.76 27.72
N ALA A 487 -21.79 -6.50 27.86
CA ALA A 487 -22.52 -6.66 29.12
C ALA A 487 -21.98 -7.81 30.01
N GLY A 488 -20.90 -8.49 29.61
CA GLY A 488 -20.22 -9.54 30.37
C GLY A 488 -20.81 -10.94 30.26
N GLY A 489 -21.89 -11.13 29.49
CA GLY A 489 -22.47 -12.46 29.22
C GLY A 489 -21.89 -13.12 27.96
N PRO A 490 -22.04 -14.44 27.78
CA PRO A 490 -21.59 -15.12 26.57
C PRO A 490 -22.30 -14.57 25.32
N ALA A 491 -21.58 -14.58 24.18
CA ALA A 491 -22.15 -14.24 22.89
C ALA A 491 -23.23 -15.28 22.49
N LYS A 492 -24.36 -14.80 22.00
CA LYS A 492 -25.45 -15.62 21.47
C LYS A 492 -25.13 -16.00 20.04
N VAL A 493 -25.19 -17.29 19.74
CA VAL A 493 -24.93 -17.85 18.42
C VAL A 493 -26.23 -18.29 17.76
N SER A 494 -26.39 -17.98 16.47
CA SER A 494 -27.41 -18.56 15.60
C SER A 494 -26.73 -19.29 14.45
N ALA A 495 -27.17 -20.51 14.15
CA ALA A 495 -26.57 -21.36 13.14
C ALA A 495 -27.65 -22.02 12.27
N THR A 496 -27.60 -21.78 10.96
CA THR A 496 -28.54 -22.35 9.98
C THR A 496 -27.76 -23.10 8.92
N GLY A 497 -27.98 -24.42 8.81
CA GLY A 497 -27.25 -25.26 7.86
C GLY A 497 -25.74 -25.30 8.13
N SER A 498 -25.33 -25.10 9.38
CA SER A 498 -23.94 -24.95 9.78
C SER A 498 -23.54 -25.98 10.84
N THR A 499 -22.25 -26.32 10.94
CA THR A 499 -21.70 -27.27 11.93
C THR A 499 -20.66 -26.61 12.81
N SER A 500 -20.64 -26.94 14.10
CA SER A 500 -19.59 -26.49 15.02
C SER A 500 -18.36 -27.40 14.93
N SER A 501 -17.16 -26.84 14.95
CA SER A 501 -15.88 -27.58 15.05
C SER A 501 -15.31 -27.63 16.47
N CYS A 502 -15.87 -26.83 17.39
CA CYS A 502 -15.56 -26.90 18.81
C CYS A 502 -16.82 -27.06 19.67
N GLY A 503 -16.65 -27.69 20.83
CA GLY A 503 -17.71 -28.02 21.79
C GLY A 503 -17.14 -28.18 23.18
#